data_AF-M6RBM9-F1
#
_entry.id   AF-M6RBM9-F1
#
_cell.length_a   1.000
_cell.length_b   1.000
_cell.length_c   1.000
_cell.angle_alpha   90.00
_cell.angle_beta   90.00
_cell.angle_gamma   90.00
#
_symmetry.space_group_name_H-M   'P 1'
#
loop_
_entity.id
_entity.type
_entity.pdbx_description
1 polymer ?
#
loop_
_entity_poly.entity_id
_entity_poly.type
_entity_poly.pdbx_seq_one_letter_code
_entity_poly.pdbx_strand_id
1 'polypeptide(L)'
;MTTLSILIGLVNISLATTTSKYSRTTGGTFFSTAPIGAALIKIEGEIHSGHSTFESTGSESILQKLRDIEQNPNIKGILIEINSPGGTVGASQEVYNELMRLRKQERS
;
A
#
# COMPACT_ATOMS: atom_id res chain seq x y z
N MET A 1 22.97 -12.63 -41.77
CA MET A 1 21.79 -11.77 -41.60
C MET A 1 20.67 -12.40 -40.77
N THR A 2 20.75 -13.67 -40.34
CA THR A 2 19.75 -14.34 -39.49
C THR A 2 20.00 -14.21 -37.98
N THR A 3 21.24 -13.90 -37.57
CA THR A 3 21.61 -13.75 -36.14
C THR A 3 21.09 -12.45 -35.51
N LEU A 4 20.80 -11.42 -36.32
CA LEU A 4 20.32 -10.12 -35.83
C LEU A 4 18.82 -10.16 -35.44
N SER A 5 18.02 -11.00 -36.10
CA SER A 5 16.57 -11.11 -35.84
C SER A 5 16.23 -11.86 -34.55
N ILE A 6 17.07 -12.82 -34.15
CA ILE A 6 16.88 -13.57 -32.88
C ILE A 6 17.09 -12.64 -31.67
N LEU A 7 18.04 -11.70 -31.78
CA LEU A 7 18.37 -10.78 -30.69
C LEU A 7 17.25 -9.76 -30.43
N ILE A 8 16.60 -9.24 -31.47
CA ILE A 8 15.47 -8.31 -31.34
C ILE A 8 14.22 -9.03 -30.79
N GLY A 9 14.05 -10.31 -31.09
CA GLY A 9 12.97 -11.15 -30.54
C GLY A 9 13.07 -11.34 -29.02
N LEU A 10 14.29 -11.53 -28.49
CA LEU A 10 14.51 -11.68 -27.04
C LEU A 10 14.30 -10.37 -26.26
N VAL A 11 14.63 -9.22 -26.87
CA VAL A 11 14.50 -7.92 -26.20
C VAL A 11 13.04 -7.52 -25.97
N ASN A 12 12.11 -7.85 -26.87
CA ASN A 12 10.67 -7.56 -26.67
C ASN A 12 9.99 -8.48 -25.65
N ILE A 13 10.45 -9.73 -25.51
CA ILE A 13 9.88 -10.69 -24.56
C ILE A 13 10.25 -10.33 -23.10
N SER A 14 11.40 -9.69 -22.89
CA SER A 14 11.87 -9.32 -21.54
C SER A 14 11.09 -8.16 -20.89
N LEU A 15 10.21 -7.45 -21.62
CA LEU A 15 9.39 -6.38 -21.05
C LEU A 15 7.98 -6.85 -20.64
N ALA A 16 7.61 -8.10 -20.95
CA ALA A 16 6.24 -8.60 -20.79
C ALA A 16 6.00 -9.45 -19.51
N THR A 17 6.98 -9.66 -18.63
CA THR A 17 6.87 -10.60 -17.50
C THR A 17 6.73 -9.98 -16.10
N THR A 18 6.49 -8.68 -15.97
CA THR A 18 6.21 -8.08 -14.65
C THR A 18 4.70 -7.96 -14.39
N THR A 19 4.16 -9.04 -13.83
CA THR A 19 2.98 -9.08 -12.93
C THR A 19 1.68 -8.43 -13.45
N SER A 20 0.89 -9.21 -14.20
CA SER A 20 -0.55 -8.97 -14.34
C SER A 20 -1.34 -9.94 -13.43
N LYS A 21 -1.35 -9.70 -12.11
CA LYS A 21 -2.29 -10.35 -11.17
C LYS A 21 -3.63 -9.59 -11.09
N TYR A 22 -4.19 -9.21 -12.22
CA TYR A 22 -5.54 -8.67 -12.31
C TYR A 22 -6.20 -9.20 -13.58
N SER A 23 -6.87 -10.34 -13.46
CA SER A 23 -7.84 -10.77 -14.47
C SER A 23 -9.02 -9.80 -14.42
N ARG A 24 -9.02 -8.81 -15.31
CA ARG A 24 -10.20 -8.02 -15.63
C ARG A 24 -10.92 -8.72 -16.78
N THR A 25 -12.10 -9.24 -16.49
CA THR A 25 -13.09 -9.62 -17.51
C THR A 25 -13.43 -8.38 -18.33
N THR A 26 -12.93 -8.32 -19.56
CA THR A 26 -13.24 -7.27 -20.52
C THR A 26 -14.63 -7.50 -21.10
N GLY A 27 -15.66 -7.04 -20.38
CA GLY A 27 -16.99 -6.75 -20.93
C GLY A 27 -17.07 -5.25 -21.20
N GLY A 28 -17.26 -4.86 -22.46
CA GLY A 28 -17.13 -3.47 -22.90
C GLY A 28 -18.05 -2.49 -22.18
N THR A 29 -17.47 -1.40 -21.68
CA THR A 29 -18.13 -0.09 -21.55
C THR A 29 -17.04 0.98 -21.41
N PHE A 30 -17.18 2.10 -22.12
CA PHE A 30 -16.26 3.24 -22.21
C PHE A 30 -16.12 4.07 -20.90
N PHE A 31 -16.24 3.43 -19.73
CA PHE A 31 -15.99 4.07 -18.43
C PHE A 31 -14.74 3.45 -17.81
N SER A 32 -13.63 4.21 -17.82
CA SER A 32 -12.45 3.88 -17.02
C SER A 32 -12.77 4.17 -15.55
N THR A 33 -13.45 3.25 -14.87
CA THR A 33 -13.56 3.28 -13.40
C THR A 33 -12.15 3.19 -12.84
N ALA A 34 -11.69 4.27 -12.22
CA ALA A 34 -10.41 4.31 -11.52
C ALA A 34 -10.35 3.12 -10.55
N PRO A 35 -9.23 2.37 -10.50
CA PRO A 35 -9.13 1.19 -9.66
C PRO A 35 -9.30 1.59 -8.19
N ILE A 36 -10.44 1.20 -7.62
CA ILE A 36 -10.72 1.31 -6.19
C ILE A 36 -9.94 0.21 -5.48
N GLY A 37 -9.14 0.57 -4.47
CA GLY A 37 -8.29 -0.35 -3.72
C GLY A 37 -8.34 -0.15 -2.21
N ALA A 38 -7.71 -1.08 -1.49
CA ALA A 38 -7.45 -0.97 -0.06
C ALA A 38 -5.94 -0.86 0.20
N ALA A 39 -5.54 -0.08 1.20
CA ALA A 39 -4.16 0.02 1.64
C ALA A 39 -3.85 -1.04 2.70
N LEU A 40 -2.72 -1.73 2.58
CA LEU A 40 -2.20 -2.61 3.63
C LEU A 40 -1.14 -1.87 4.45
N ILE A 41 -1.34 -1.76 5.76
CA ILE A 41 -0.36 -1.23 6.71
C ILE A 41 0.09 -2.37 7.61
N LYS A 42 1.37 -2.70 7.57
CA LYS A 42 2.00 -3.68 8.46
C LYS A 42 2.63 -2.96 9.65
N ILE A 43 2.32 -3.42 10.85
CA ILE A 43 2.92 -2.99 12.11
C ILE A 43 3.68 -4.19 12.64
N GLU A 44 5.00 -4.14 12.54
CA GLU A 44 5.90 -5.23 12.91
C GLU A 44 6.90 -4.73 13.97
N GLY A 45 7.16 -5.58 14.97
CA GLY A 45 8.08 -5.26 16.06
C GLY A 45 7.53 -4.22 17.05
N GLU A 46 8.40 -3.68 17.89
CA GLU A 46 8.02 -2.73 18.94
C GLU A 46 7.46 -1.43 18.36
N ILE A 47 6.46 -0.84 19.02
CA ILE A 47 5.89 0.47 18.67
C ILE A 47 6.55 1.56 19.52
N HIS A 48 7.32 2.43 18.89
CA HIS A 48 8.03 3.53 19.55
C HIS A 48 7.69 4.89 18.95
N SER A 49 8.04 5.96 19.66
CA SER A 49 7.83 7.33 19.17
C SER A 49 8.86 7.71 18.11
N GLY A 50 8.42 8.34 17.03
CA GLY A 50 9.29 8.78 15.94
C GLY A 50 9.22 7.88 14.70
N HIS A 51 10.34 7.71 14.00
CA HIS A 51 10.37 7.00 12.72
C HIS A 51 10.59 5.49 12.87
N SER A 52 10.01 4.70 11.96
CA SER A 52 10.24 3.26 11.89
C SER A 52 11.71 2.94 11.65
N THR A 53 12.16 1.86 12.28
CA THR A 53 13.47 1.24 12.01
C THR A 53 13.26 -0.09 11.28
N PHE A 54 14.33 -0.86 11.07
CA PHE A 54 14.23 -2.16 10.41
C PHE A 54 13.45 -3.20 11.24
N GLU A 55 13.58 -3.15 12.57
CA GLU A 55 13.01 -4.14 13.51
C GLU A 55 11.86 -3.57 14.36
N SER A 56 11.50 -2.30 14.14
CA SER A 56 10.49 -1.63 14.96
C SER A 56 9.68 -0.61 14.18
N THR A 57 8.46 -0.36 14.64
CA THR A 57 7.52 0.53 13.99
C THR A 57 7.40 1.85 14.75
N GLY A 58 7.68 2.96 14.07
CA GLY A 58 7.58 4.30 14.64
C GLY A 58 6.20 4.92 14.42
N SER A 59 5.67 5.61 15.43
CA SER A 59 4.37 6.28 15.34
C SER A 59 4.30 7.32 14.21
N GLU A 60 5.34 8.13 14.03
CA GLU A 60 5.39 9.16 12.98
C GLU A 60 5.33 8.55 11.58
N SER A 61 6.01 7.41 11.37
CA SER A 61 5.97 6.70 10.09
C SER A 61 4.60 6.11 9.79
N ILE A 62 3.86 5.65 10.80
CA ILE A 62 2.48 5.22 10.62
C ILE A 62 1.59 6.43 10.31
N LEU A 63 1.71 7.52 11.07
CA LEU A 63 0.93 8.74 10.84
C LEU A 63 1.14 9.29 9.43
N GLN A 64 2.37 9.32 8.94
CA GLN A 64 2.67 9.75 7.58
C GLN A 64 1.98 8.87 6.54
N LYS A 65 2.07 7.54 6.67
CA LYS A 65 1.37 6.60 5.78
C LYS A 65 -0.15 6.82 5.80
N LEU A 66 -0.72 7.07 6.98
CA LEU A 66 -2.14 7.35 7.13
C LEU A 66 -2.57 8.65 6.43
N ARG A 67 -1.74 9.71 6.49
CA ARG A 67 -1.96 10.96 5.76
C ARG A 67 -1.85 10.78 4.24
N ASP A 68 -0.91 9.96 3.77
CA ASP A 68 -0.75 9.65 2.35
C ASP A 68 -1.97 8.90 1.81
N ILE A 69 -2.51 7.98 2.62
CA ILE A 69 -3.73 7.24 2.31
C ILE A 69 -4.95 8.18 2.31
N GLU A 70 -5.04 9.11 3.27
CA GLU A 70 -6.11 10.12 3.35
C GLU A 70 -6.13 11.05 2.12
N GLN A 71 -5.00 11.28 1.47
CA GLN A 71 -4.92 12.11 0.26
C GLN A 71 -5.22 11.35 -1.03
N ASN A 72 -5.25 10.01 -1.00
CA ASN A 72 -5.47 9.20 -2.20
C ASN A 72 -6.95 8.87 -2.41
N PRO A 73 -7.64 9.41 -3.44
CA PRO A 73 -9.07 9.15 -3.67
C PRO A 73 -9.38 7.72 -4.12
N ASN A 74 -8.38 6.98 -4.60
CA ASN A 74 -8.54 5.61 -5.07
C ASN A 74 -8.58 4.57 -3.93
N ILE A 75 -8.14 4.97 -2.73
CA ILE A 75 -8.13 4.09 -1.56
C ILE A 75 -9.44 4.26 -0.81
N LYS A 76 -10.22 3.18 -0.70
CA LYS A 76 -11.52 3.16 -0.02
C LYS A 76 -11.50 2.45 1.33
N GLY A 77 -10.40 1.79 1.67
CA GLY A 77 -10.26 1.11 2.95
C GLY A 77 -8.81 0.89 3.34
N ILE A 78 -8.60 0.59 4.62
CA ILE A 78 -7.30 0.32 5.21
C ILE A 78 -7.39 -1.04 5.91
N LEU A 79 -6.48 -1.95 5.58
CA LEU A 79 -6.25 -3.19 6.29
C LEU A 79 -4.97 -3.02 7.13
N ILE A 80 -5.07 -3.29 8.42
CA ILE A 80 -3.95 -3.19 9.35
C ILE A 80 -3.58 -4.60 9.80
N GLU A 81 -2.36 -5.00 9.50
CA GLU A 81 -1.76 -6.26 9.95
C GLU A 81 -0.83 -5.95 11.13
N ILE A 82 -1.12 -6.53 12.29
CA ILE A 82 -0.37 -6.25 13.53
C ILE A 82 0.36 -7.53 13.95
N ASN A 83 1.68 -7.46 13.93
CA ASN A 83 2.60 -8.44 14.47
C ASN A 83 3.60 -7.73 15.40
N SER A 84 3.08 -7.21 16.51
CA SER A 84 3.82 -6.38 17.46
C SER A 84 3.67 -6.93 18.89
N PRO A 85 4.76 -6.99 19.69
CA PRO A 85 4.68 -7.28 21.11
C PRO A 85 4.13 -6.09 21.93
N GLY A 86 3.87 -4.94 21.30
CA GLY A 86 3.51 -3.68 21.96
C GLY A 86 4.64 -2.66 21.86
N GLY A 87 4.80 -1.81 22.88
CA GLY A 87 5.82 -0.77 22.92
C GLY A 87 5.41 0.37 23.85
N THR A 88 5.76 1.60 23.50
CA THR A 88 5.40 2.75 24.34
C THR A 88 3.90 3.04 24.25
N VAL A 89 3.29 3.33 25.42
CA VAL A 89 1.87 3.68 25.51
C VAL A 89 1.58 4.94 24.69
N GLY A 90 2.49 5.93 24.73
CA GLY A 90 2.35 7.18 23.99
C GLY A 90 2.28 6.97 22.48
N ALA A 91 3.21 6.20 21.90
CA ALA A 91 3.24 5.93 20.46
C ALA A 91 2.02 5.12 20.01
N SER A 92 1.62 4.12 20.81
CA SER A 92 0.42 3.31 20.52
C SER A 92 -0.86 4.15 20.56
N GLN A 93 -0.97 5.06 21.55
CA GLN A 93 -2.11 5.94 21.70
C GLN A 93 -2.21 6.96 20.54
N GLU A 94 -1.06 7.47 20.11
CA GLU A 94 -0.97 8.39 18.97
C GLU A 94 -1.48 7.73 17.68
N VAL A 95 -1.02 6.52 17.37
CA VAL A 95 -1.49 5.73 16.22
C VAL A 95 -3.00 5.45 16.33
N TYR A 96 -3.46 5.02 17.50
CA TYR A 96 -4.88 4.74 17.74
C TYR A 96 -5.76 5.96 17.51
N ASN A 97 -5.36 7.12 18.02
CA ASN A 97 -6.12 8.36 17.88
C ASN A 97 -6.27 8.75 16.41
N GLU A 98 -5.21 8.63 15.62
CA GLU A 98 -5.26 8.94 14.19
C GLU A 98 -6.14 7.96 13.41
N LEU A 99 -6.06 6.66 13.72
CA LEU A 99 -6.94 5.66 13.11
C LEU A 99 -8.42 5.95 13.43
N MET A 100 -8.72 6.34 14.68
CA MET A 100 -10.07 6.71 15.07
C MET A 100 -10.52 8.03 14.42
N ARG A 101 -9.61 8.98 14.19
CA ARG A 101 -9.89 10.20 13.42
C ARG A 101 -10.30 9.84 12.00
N LEU A 102 -9.49 9.04 11.31
CA LEU A 102 -9.75 8.61 9.94
C LEU A 102 -11.04 7.78 9.83
N ARG A 103 -11.33 6.92 10.80
CA ARG A 103 -12.59 6.16 10.82
C ARG A 103 -13.82 7.07 10.95
N LYS A 104 -13.74 8.16 11.72
CA LYS A 104 -14.85 9.12 11.86
C LYS A 104 -15.08 9.94 10.60
N GLN A 105 -14.03 10.19 9.82
CA GLN A 105 -14.14 10.65 8.43
C GLN A 105 -14.62 9.49 7.55
N GLU A 106 -15.88 9.07 7.74
CA GLU A 106 -16.54 8.15 6.81
C GLU A 106 -16.41 8.72 5.38
N ARG A 107 -15.68 7.99 4.51
CA ARG A 107 -15.58 8.30 3.09
C ARG A 107 -16.85 7.81 2.38
N SER A 108 -17.92 8.57 2.52
CA SER A 108 -19.19 8.41 1.76
C SER A 108 -19.00 8.69 0.27
#